data_AF-A0A1Y4FAM9-F1
#
_entry.id   AF-A0A1Y4FAM9-F1
#
_cell.length_a   1.000
_cell.length_b   1.000
_cell.length_c   1.000
_cell.angle_alpha   90.00
_cell.angle_beta   90.00
_cell.angle_gamma   90.00
#
_symmetry.space_group_name_H-M   'P 1'
#
loop_
_entity.id
_entity.type
_entity.pdbx_description
1 polymer ?
#
loop_
_entity_poly.entity_id
_entity_poly.type
_entity_poly.pdbx_seq_one_letter_code
_entity_poly.pdbx_strand_id
1 'polypeptide(L)'
;MVLADRSRRTYTDDGNMVIANLLNAAHAIGVDSCYIYRAREVFSTPEGRELLEKWGLHGDYEGIGNVILGYGLPEGIKEAAPRKEGYILRV
;
A
#
# COMPACT_ATOMS: atom_id res chain seq x y z
N MET A 1 -2.76 -1.55 -6.44
CA MET A 1 -2.48 -0.16 -6.06
C MET A 1 -3.66 0.39 -5.27
N VAL A 2 -3.44 1.39 -4.42
CA VAL A 2 -4.48 2.12 -3.70
C VAL A 2 -4.37 3.58 -4.08
N LEU A 3 -5.43 4.08 -4.71
CA LEU A 3 -5.64 5.46 -5.11
C LEU A 3 -6.78 6.03 -4.27
N ALA A 4 -6.68 7.28 -3.84
CA ALA A 4 -7.70 7.92 -3.01
C ALA A 4 -8.06 9.31 -3.55
N ASP A 5 -9.35 9.64 -3.50
CA ASP A 5 -9.92 10.90 -3.98
C ASP A 5 -9.58 12.05 -3.02
N ARG A 6 -8.84 13.04 -3.51
CA ARG A 6 -8.39 14.21 -2.73
C ARG A 6 -9.53 15.11 -2.27
N SER A 7 -10.75 14.96 -2.80
CA SER A 7 -11.92 15.69 -2.30
C SER A 7 -12.24 15.38 -0.84
N ARG A 8 -11.82 14.20 -0.35
CA ARG A 8 -11.98 13.78 1.05
C ARG A 8 -10.80 14.26 1.88
N ARG A 9 -11.06 14.93 3.00
CA ARG A 9 -9.99 15.44 3.88
C ARG A 9 -9.13 14.34 4.54
N THR A 10 -9.66 13.12 4.61
CA THR A 10 -9.05 11.94 5.25
C THR A 10 -8.49 10.95 4.23
N TYR A 11 -8.44 11.31 2.94
CA TYR A 11 -8.13 10.37 1.85
C TYR A 11 -6.82 9.59 2.06
N THR A 12 -5.80 10.22 2.63
CA THR A 12 -4.53 9.58 2.96
C THR A 12 -4.69 8.53 4.07
N ASP A 13 -5.39 8.86 5.15
CA ASP A 13 -5.61 7.94 6.28
C ASP A 13 -6.50 6.76 5.84
N ASP A 14 -7.58 7.05 5.12
CA ASP A 14 -8.50 6.05 4.58
C ASP A 14 -7.76 5.07 3.65
N GLY A 15 -6.93 5.60 2.74
CA GLY A 15 -6.12 4.77 1.84
C GLY A 15 -5.09 3.93 2.59
N ASN A 16 -4.43 4.47 3.62
CA ASN A 16 -3.49 3.71 4.44
C ASN A 16 -4.19 2.61 5.24
N MET A 17 -5.41 2.85 5.73
CA MET A 17 -6.21 1.83 6.42
C MET A 17 -6.65 0.70 5.47
N VAL A 18 -7.00 1.02 4.22
CA VAL A 18 -7.25 0.01 3.19
C VAL A 18 -6.00 -0.84 2.95
N ILE A 19 -4.82 -0.21 2.84
CA ILE A 19 -3.55 -0.92 2.68
C ILE A 19 -3.31 -1.85 3.87
N ALA A 20 -3.44 -1.38 5.11
CA ALA A 20 -3.24 -2.19 6.31
C ALA A 20 -4.18 -3.41 6.35
N ASN A 21 -5.45 -3.22 5.99
CA ASN A 21 -6.43 -4.30 5.91
C ASN A 21 -6.03 -5.33 4.84
N LEU A 22 -5.56 -4.90 3.67
CA LEU A 22 -5.08 -5.80 2.62
C LEU A 22 -3.87 -6.63 3.07
N LEU A 23 -2.90 -6.02 3.76
CA LEU A 23 -1.72 -6.72 4.28
C LEU A 23 -2.11 -7.78 5.33
N ASN A 24 -3.00 -7.42 6.26
CA ASN A 24 -3.47 -8.34 7.30
C ASN A 24 -4.32 -9.48 6.70
N ALA A 25 -5.17 -9.17 5.73
CA ALA A 25 -5.98 -10.17 5.04
C ALA A 25 -5.11 -11.15 4.26
N ALA A 26 -4.08 -10.67 3.55
CA ALA A 26 -3.11 -11.51 2.85
C ALA A 26 -2.42 -12.47 3.82
N HIS A 27 -1.91 -11.96 4.95
CA HIS A 27 -1.27 -12.78 5.97
C HIS A 27 -2.21 -13.87 6.53
N ALA A 28 -3.46 -13.52 6.81
CA ALA A 28 -4.45 -14.46 7.36
C ALA A 28 -4.75 -15.65 6.44
N ILE A 29 -4.51 -15.51 5.13
CA ILE A 29 -4.72 -16.57 4.13
C ILE A 29 -3.42 -17.18 3.59
N GLY A 30 -2.27 -16.88 4.22
CA GLY A 30 -0.96 -17.41 3.80
C GLY A 30 -0.42 -16.81 2.51
N VAL A 31 -0.86 -15.60 2.14
CA VAL A 31 -0.32 -14.83 1.01
C VAL A 31 0.67 -13.79 1.54
N ASP A 32 1.86 -13.74 0.94
CA ASP A 32 2.85 -12.72 1.26
C ASP A 32 2.46 -11.38 0.65
N SER A 33 2.81 -10.30 1.35
CA SER A 33 2.47 -8.96 0.93
C SER A 33 3.55 -7.94 1.29
N CYS A 34 3.63 -6.86 0.52
CA CYS A 34 4.53 -5.75 0.82
C CYS A 34 3.91 -4.42 0.39
N TYR A 35 4.00 -3.44 1.29
CA TYR A 35 3.62 -2.06 1.01
C TYR A 35 4.79 -1.30 0.40
N ILE A 36 4.63 -0.89 -0.86
CA ILE A 36 5.54 -0.01 -1.57
C ILE A 36 5.01 1.44 -1.52
N TYR A 37 5.64 2.27 -0.69
CA TYR A 37 5.34 3.70 -0.51
C TYR A 37 5.87 4.57 -1.67
N ARG A 38 5.42 4.28 -2.90
CA ARG A 38 5.90 4.96 -4.11
C ARG A 38 4.79 5.32 -5.11
N ALA A 39 3.53 4.98 -4.80
CA ALA A 39 2.41 5.21 -5.71
C ALA A 39 2.21 6.70 -6.01
N ARG A 40 2.35 7.58 -5.01
CA ARG A 40 2.16 9.03 -5.18
C ARG A 40 3.01 9.58 -6.31
N GLU A 41 4.32 9.33 -6.27
CA GLU A 41 5.23 9.91 -7.25
C GLU A 41 5.10 9.23 -8.62
N VAL A 42 4.81 7.92 -8.65
CA VAL A 42 4.54 7.19 -9.90
C VAL A 42 3.36 7.82 -10.63
N PHE A 43 2.22 8.02 -9.95
CA PHE A 43 1.02 8.57 -10.58
C PHE A 43 1.03 10.09 -10.74
N SER A 44 2.07 10.76 -10.24
CA SER A 44 2.33 12.18 -10.50
C SER A 44 3.10 12.42 -11.81
N THR A 45 3.73 11.39 -12.40
CA THR A 45 4.43 11.54 -13.69
C THR A 45 3.43 11.55 -14.87
N PRO A 46 3.83 12.05 -16.05
CA PRO A 46 3.01 11.97 -17.26
C PRO A 46 2.57 10.54 -17.58
N GLU A 47 3.49 9.58 -17.54
CA GLU A 47 3.23 8.17 -17.83
C GLU A 47 2.26 7.56 -16.81
N GLY A 48 2.41 7.91 -15.54
CA GLY A 48 1.48 7.50 -14.49
C GLY A 48 0.07 8.01 -14.74
N ARG A 49 -0.08 9.28 -15.14
CA ARG A 49 -1.39 9.85 -15.49
C ARG A 49 -2.00 9.20 -16.73
N GLU A 50 -1.19 8.91 -17.76
CA GLU A 50 -1.65 8.17 -18.95
C GLU A 50 -2.17 6.76 -18.60
N LEU A 51 -1.54 6.08 -17.64
CA LEU A 51 -2.04 4.80 -17.14
C LEU A 51 -3.40 4.93 -16.45
N LEU A 52 -3.60 5.98 -15.63
CA LEU A 52 -4.89 6.22 -14.98
C LEU A 52 -6.01 6.44 -16.01
N GLU A 53 -5.75 7.24 -17.05
CA GLU A 53 -6.70 7.47 -18.15
C GLU A 53 -6.99 6.17 -18.91
N LYS A 54 -5.95 5.38 -19.23
CA LYS A 54 -6.11 4.08 -19.89
C LYS A 54 -6.96 3.10 -19.08
N TRP A 55 -6.92 3.19 -17.75
CA TRP A 55 -7.73 2.36 -16.85
C TRP A 55 -9.13 2.95 -16.56
N GLY A 56 -9.49 4.08 -17.16
CA GLY A 56 -10.79 4.72 -16.96
C GLY A 56 -10.95 5.36 -15.58
N LEU A 57 -9.85 5.71 -14.91
CA LEU A 57 -9.84 6.35 -13.60
C LEU A 57 -9.80 7.86 -13.77
N HIS A 58 -10.98 8.45 -13.90
CA HIS A 58 -11.15 9.89 -14.07
C HIS A 58 -11.47 10.55 -12.71
N GLY A 59 -10.67 11.52 -12.30
CA GLY A 59 -10.86 12.25 -11.04
C GLY A 59 -9.54 12.76 -10.45
N ASP A 60 -9.63 13.51 -9.36
CA ASP A 60 -8.46 13.98 -8.60
C ASP A 60 -8.00 12.93 -7.59
N TYR A 61 -7.39 11.87 -8.13
CA TYR A 61 -6.85 10.77 -7.34
C TYR A 61 -5.38 11.00 -7.00
N GLU A 62 -5.01 10.69 -5.76
CA GLU A 62 -3.61 10.55 -5.34
C GLU A 62 -3.27 9.07 -5.09
N GLY A 63 -2.07 8.66 -5.52
CA GLY A 63 -1.50 7.36 -5.14
C GLY A 63 -1.11 7.33 -3.68
N ILE A 64 -1.75 6.47 -2.88
CA ILE A 64 -1.41 6.26 -1.47
C ILE A 64 -0.35 5.17 -1.32
N GLY A 65 -0.49 4.09 -2.10
CA GLY A 65 0.44 2.98 -2.01
C GLY A 65 0.24 1.87 -3.02
N ASN A 66 1.27 1.07 -3.24
CA ASN A 66 1.13 -0.20 -3.93
C ASN A 66 1.22 -1.34 -2.91
N VAL A 67 0.30 -2.28 -3.00
CA VAL A 67 0.36 -3.55 -2.26
C VAL A 67 0.66 -4.61 -3.30
N ILE A 68 1.86 -5.19 -3.21
CA ILE A 68 2.18 -6.39 -3.97
C ILE A 68 1.75 -7.60 -3.16
N LEU A 69 1.21 -8.60 -3.85
CA LEU A 69 0.72 -9.85 -3.28
C LEU A 69 1.32 -11.02 -4.05
N GLY A 70 1.68 -12.10 -3.36
CA GLY A 70 2.20 -13.30 -4.00
C GLY A 70 2.61 -14.36 -2.99
N TYR A 71 3.30 -15.38 -3.48
CA TYR A 71 3.93 -16.40 -2.64
C TYR A 71 5.44 -16.23 -2.78
N GLY A 72 6.06 -15.74 -1.72
CA GLY A 72 7.50 -15.50 -1.67
C GLY A 72 8.26 -16.82 -1.69
N LEU A 73 9.45 -16.78 -2.28
CA LEU A 73 10.39 -17.87 -2.12
C LEU A 73 10.83 -17.94 -0.65
N PRO A 74 11.09 -19.13 -0.08
CA PRO A 74 11.48 -19.27 1.33
C PRO A 74 12.66 -18.38 1.74
N GLU A 75 13.64 -18.20 0.86
CA GLU A 75 14.81 -17.35 1.06
C GLU A 75 14.50 -15.84 1.08
N GLY A 76 13.32 -15.44 0.57
CA GLY A 76 12.85 -14.06 0.57
C GLY A 76 12.17 -13.66 1.89
N ILE A 77 11.79 -14.63 2.72
CA ILE A 77 11.12 -14.40 4.00
C ILE A 77 12.18 -14.05 5.04
N LYS A 78 12.18 -12.79 5.48
CA LYS A 78 13.06 -12.30 6.53
C LYS A 78 12.36 -12.32 7.88
N GLU A 79 13.12 -12.55 8.93
CA GLU A 79 12.63 -12.36 10.30
C GLU A 79 12.16 -10.90 10.49
N ALA A 80 11.06 -10.74 11.23
CA ALA A 80 10.52 -9.42 11.51
C ALA A 80 11.55 -8.57 12.27
N ALA A 81 11.86 -7.38 11.74
CA ALA A 81 12.76 -6.46 12.42
C ALA A 81 12.22 -6.09 13.82
N PRO A 82 13.11 -5.94 14.83
CA PRO A 82 12.70 -5.56 16.17
C PRO A 82 11.95 -4.24 16.14
N ARG A 83 10.89 -4.12 16.96
CA ARG A 83 10.25 -2.82 17.19
C ARG A 83 11.21 -1.91 17.96
N LYS A 84 10.93 -0.61 17.92
CA LYS A 84 11.72 0.40 18.65
C LYS A 84 11.78 0.04 20.14
N GLU A 85 12.91 0.29 20.78
CA GLU A 85 13.07 0.07 22.21
C GLU A 85 12.01 0.84 23.01
N GLY A 86 11.38 0.18 23.99
CA GLY A 86 10.31 0.76 24.82
C GLY A 86 8.95 0.94 24.13
N TYR A 87 8.78 0.55 22.86
CA TYR A 87 7.51 0.72 22.13
C TYR A 87 6.46 -0.35 22.46
N ILE A 88 6.90 -1.53 22.89
CA ILE A 88 6.04 -2.61 23.38
C ILE A 88 6.24 -2.70 24.90
N LEU A 89 5.23 -2.25 25.67
CA LEU A 89 5.25 -2.31 27.13
C LEU A 89 4.67 -3.63 27.67
N ARG A 90 3.78 -4.27 26.90
CA ARG A 90 3.17 -5.56 27.19
C ARG A 90 2.82 -6.26 25.88
N VAL A 91 2.92 -7.58 25.86
CA VAL A 91 2.47 -8.46 24.77
C VAL A 91 1.17 -9.14 25.20
#